data_AF-M0AMG5-F1
#
_entry.id   AF-M0AMG5-F1
#
_cell.length_a   1.000
_cell.length_b   1.000
_cell.length_c   1.000
_cell.angle_alpha   90.00
_cell.angle_beta   90.00
_cell.angle_gamma   90.00
#
_symmetry.space_group_name_H-M   'P 1'
#
loop_
_entity.id
_entity.type
_entity.pdbx_description
1 polymer ?
#
loop_
_entity_poly.entity_id
_entity_poly.type
_entity_poly.pdbx_seq_one_letter_code
_entity_poly.pdbx_strand_id
1 'polypeptide(L)'
;MISLDEAVTARLESHGARFEVLVDPDAALAIKRDEFDGDLEDVIAAEDVFENASRGDRPAEDDLETVFDTTDPLEIIPEVVTEGEIQITAEQRREMQEQKRKQLINTIARNAVNPQMDNAPHPPERIENALEEAGFTVDPMETVESQVDEALDDLRPVIPIRFEEVTIAVQIPAEYAGSAQAQVRQFGDLEREEWQPDGSWIGVVTFPAGMQNEFYDVVNEHSSGKAETELIKDKDDLQTR
;
A
#
# COMPACT_ATOMS: atom_id res chain seq x y z
N MET A 1 12.57 -19.15 5.32
CA MET A 1 13.47 -19.13 4.14
C MET A 1 12.67 -19.32 2.87
N ILE A 2 12.99 -18.52 1.85
CA ILE A 2 12.35 -18.53 0.52
C ILE A 2 13.13 -19.37 -0.49
N SER A 3 12.57 -19.60 -1.68
CA SER A 3 13.29 -20.28 -2.76
C SER A 3 14.30 -19.35 -3.45
N LEU A 4 15.36 -19.94 -4.03
CA LEU A 4 16.38 -19.18 -4.77
C LEU A 4 15.83 -18.47 -6.01
N ASP A 5 14.80 -19.04 -6.65
CA ASP A 5 14.19 -18.49 -7.85
C ASP A 5 13.35 -17.23 -7.56
N GLU A 6 12.86 -17.10 -6.32
CA GLU A 6 12.07 -15.96 -5.85
C GLU A 6 12.95 -14.85 -5.25
N ALA A 7 14.20 -15.15 -4.91
CA ALA A 7 15.12 -14.22 -4.27
C ALA A 7 15.73 -13.20 -5.25
N VAL A 8 16.08 -12.03 -4.72
CA VAL A 8 16.90 -11.00 -5.38
C VAL A 8 18.25 -10.91 -4.69
N THR A 9 19.25 -10.44 -5.44
CA THR A 9 20.59 -10.23 -4.90
C THR A 9 20.73 -8.78 -4.45
N ALA A 10 20.96 -8.55 -3.16
CA ALA A 10 21.49 -7.25 -2.71
C ALA A 10 23.01 -7.32 -2.71
N ARG A 11 23.67 -6.30 -3.27
CA ARG A 11 25.14 -6.24 -3.40
C ARG A 11 25.70 -4.99 -2.77
N LEU A 12 26.72 -5.16 -1.94
CA LEU A 12 27.58 -4.09 -1.42
C LEU A 12 29.02 -4.33 -1.89
N GLU A 13 29.70 -3.29 -2.39
CA GLU A 13 31.13 -3.31 -2.66
C GLU A 13 31.83 -2.33 -1.72
N SER A 14 32.69 -2.84 -0.84
CA SER A 14 33.37 -2.06 0.20
C SER A 14 34.78 -2.61 0.42
N HIS A 15 35.75 -1.73 0.66
CA HIS A 15 37.16 -2.10 0.92
C HIS A 15 37.82 -3.00 -0.15
N GLY A 16 37.30 -3.00 -1.38
CA GLY A 16 37.79 -3.83 -2.48
C GLY A 16 37.24 -5.27 -2.46
N ALA A 17 36.38 -5.60 -1.52
CA ALA A 17 35.62 -6.84 -1.45
C ALA A 17 34.16 -6.62 -1.91
N ARG A 18 33.50 -7.71 -2.25
CA ARG A 18 32.09 -7.75 -2.66
C ARG A 18 31.32 -8.65 -1.71
N PHE A 19 30.13 -8.19 -1.32
CA PHE A 19 29.20 -8.91 -0.47
C PHE A 19 27.84 -8.95 -1.14
N GLU A 20 27.31 -10.16 -1.32
CA GLU A 20 26.04 -10.46 -1.95
C GLU A 20 25.19 -11.29 -0.99
N VAL A 21 23.92 -10.93 -0.86
CA VAL A 21 22.94 -11.65 -0.04
C VAL A 21 21.68 -11.90 -0.86
N LEU A 22 20.99 -13.01 -0.56
CA LEU A 22 19.80 -13.45 -1.29
C LEU A 22 18.57 -13.30 -0.40
N VAL A 23 17.74 -12.32 -0.74
CA VAL A 23 16.60 -11.87 0.08
C VAL A 23 15.36 -11.76 -0.80
N ASP A 24 14.19 -11.95 -0.21
CA ASP A 24 12.91 -11.64 -0.83
C ASP A 24 12.88 -10.18 -1.33
N PRO A 25 12.35 -9.90 -2.53
CA PRO A 25 12.31 -8.54 -3.08
C PRO A 25 11.57 -7.54 -2.19
N ASP A 26 10.41 -7.91 -1.65
CA ASP A 26 9.59 -7.01 -0.84
C ASP A 26 10.25 -6.78 0.52
N ALA A 27 10.81 -7.83 1.13
CA ALA A 27 11.57 -7.70 2.36
C ALA A 27 12.84 -6.86 2.17
N ALA A 28 13.57 -7.04 1.06
CA ALA A 28 14.76 -6.25 0.77
C ALA A 28 14.44 -4.76 0.64
N LEU A 29 13.34 -4.42 -0.03
CA LEU A 29 12.86 -3.04 -0.12
C LEU A 29 12.42 -2.48 1.23
N ALA A 30 11.76 -3.29 2.08
CA ALA A 30 11.34 -2.88 3.42
C ALA A 30 12.55 -2.65 4.35
N ILE A 31 13.53 -3.57 4.35
CA ILE A 31 14.77 -3.44 5.13
C ILE A 31 15.50 -2.15 4.72
N LYS A 32 15.63 -1.90 3.42
CA LYS A 32 16.32 -0.71 2.89
C LYS A 32 15.67 0.62 3.32
N ARG A 33 14.41 0.59 3.74
CA ARG A 33 13.67 1.77 4.23
C ARG A 33 13.52 1.80 5.75
N ASP A 34 14.13 0.87 6.46
CA ASP A 34 13.94 0.68 7.91
C ASP A 34 12.45 0.41 8.28
N GLU A 35 11.72 -0.29 7.40
CA GLU A 35 10.28 -0.61 7.54
C GLU A 35 10.02 -2.12 7.78
N PHE A 36 11.08 -2.93 7.89
CA PHE A 36 10.95 -4.37 8.06
C PHE A 36 10.79 -4.76 9.54
N ASP A 37 9.62 -5.29 9.89
CA ASP A 37 9.28 -5.77 11.24
C ASP A 37 9.14 -7.31 11.33
N GLY A 38 9.54 -8.04 10.28
CA GLY A 38 9.42 -9.50 10.19
C GLY A 38 10.63 -10.27 10.72
N ASP A 39 10.56 -11.60 10.64
CA ASP A 39 11.69 -12.48 10.93
C ASP A 39 12.59 -12.63 9.70
N LEU A 40 13.87 -12.27 9.81
CA LEU A 40 14.82 -12.29 8.68
C LEU A 40 14.98 -13.69 8.10
N GLU A 41 15.00 -14.73 8.94
CA GLU A 41 15.11 -16.14 8.55
C GLU A 41 13.97 -16.57 7.60
N ASP A 42 12.80 -15.92 7.66
CA ASP A 42 11.66 -16.24 6.81
C ASP A 42 11.84 -15.72 5.38
N VAL A 43 12.56 -14.61 5.21
CA VAL A 43 12.64 -13.83 3.96
C VAL A 43 13.98 -13.95 3.24
N ILE A 44 14.95 -14.68 3.79
CA ILE A 44 16.22 -14.97 3.12
C ILE A 44 16.18 -16.34 2.43
N ALA A 45 16.91 -16.48 1.33
CA ALA A 45 17.10 -17.77 0.67
C ALA A 45 18.25 -18.58 1.29
N ALA A 46 19.18 -17.90 1.97
CA ALA A 46 20.30 -18.50 2.67
C ALA A 46 20.77 -17.61 3.83
N GLU A 47 21.09 -18.24 4.96
CA GLU A 47 21.79 -17.63 6.10
C GLU A 47 23.31 -17.57 5.81
N ASP A 48 23.69 -16.84 4.75
CA ASP A 48 25.07 -16.78 4.28
C ASP A 48 25.35 -15.49 3.51
N VAL A 49 26.63 -15.08 3.48
CA VAL A 49 27.11 -13.92 2.72
C VAL A 49 28.06 -14.41 1.63
N PHE A 50 27.84 -13.95 0.40
CA PHE A 50 28.56 -14.42 -0.77
C PHE A 50 29.46 -13.33 -1.36
N GLU A 51 30.60 -13.69 -1.94
CA GLU A 51 31.29 -12.82 -2.89
C GLU A 51 30.57 -12.88 -4.25
N ASN A 52 30.03 -14.07 -4.57
CA ASN A 52 29.22 -14.30 -5.76
C ASN A 52 28.15 -15.36 -5.48
N ALA A 53 26.91 -14.92 -5.28
CA ALA A 53 25.79 -15.79 -4.91
C ALA A 53 25.46 -16.81 -6.01
N SER A 54 25.60 -16.45 -7.29
CA SER A 54 25.34 -17.36 -8.42
C SER A 54 26.36 -18.52 -8.52
N ARG A 55 27.57 -18.34 -7.99
CA ARG A 55 28.62 -19.37 -7.95
C ARG A 55 28.74 -20.05 -6.59
N GLY A 56 28.12 -19.48 -5.55
CA GLY A 56 28.27 -19.93 -4.17
C GLY A 56 29.65 -19.62 -3.57
N ASP A 57 30.34 -18.61 -4.11
CA ASP A 57 31.64 -18.19 -3.58
C ASP A 57 31.43 -17.32 -2.34
N ARG A 58 32.23 -17.55 -1.29
CA ARG A 58 32.18 -16.80 -0.03
C ARG A 58 33.33 -15.80 0.07
N PRO A 59 33.12 -14.62 0.68
CA PRO A 59 34.19 -13.68 0.94
C PRO A 59 35.15 -14.24 2.00
N ALA A 60 36.33 -13.63 2.13
CA ALA A 60 37.23 -13.97 3.23
C ALA A 60 36.63 -13.50 4.57
N GLU A 61 36.81 -14.28 5.64
CA GLU A 61 36.35 -13.89 6.98
C GLU A 61 36.96 -12.56 7.43
N ASP A 62 38.23 -12.32 7.10
CA ASP A 62 38.93 -11.05 7.38
C ASP A 62 38.24 -9.85 6.70
N ASP A 63 37.64 -10.03 5.52
CA ASP A 63 36.91 -8.97 4.82
C ASP A 63 35.56 -8.68 5.49
N LEU A 64 34.87 -9.71 5.99
CA LEU A 64 33.62 -9.57 6.75
C LEU A 64 33.86 -8.79 8.05
N GLU A 65 34.86 -9.21 8.84
CA GLU A 65 35.25 -8.51 10.08
C GLU A 65 35.68 -7.07 9.81
N THR A 66 36.40 -6.80 8.72
CA THR A 66 36.86 -5.45 8.38
C THR A 66 35.73 -4.50 8.03
N VAL A 67 34.67 -5.00 7.38
CA VAL A 67 33.57 -4.16 6.88
C VAL A 67 32.42 -4.07 7.87
N PHE A 68 32.07 -5.16 8.54
CA PHE A 68 30.86 -5.28 9.36
C PHE A 68 31.16 -5.46 10.86
N ASP A 69 32.43 -5.54 11.27
CA ASP A 69 32.85 -5.83 12.65
C ASP A 69 32.26 -7.16 13.21
N THR A 70 31.80 -8.05 12.32
CA THR A 70 31.18 -9.35 12.64
C THR A 70 31.31 -10.31 11.46
N THR A 71 31.14 -11.61 11.72
CA THR A 71 31.00 -12.65 10.69
C THR A 71 29.62 -13.31 10.70
N ASP A 72 28.68 -12.81 11.52
CA ASP A 72 27.33 -13.36 11.61
C ASP A 72 26.48 -12.93 10.41
N PRO A 73 26.05 -13.86 9.53
CA PRO A 73 25.23 -13.52 8.37
C PRO A 73 23.94 -12.77 8.74
N LEU A 74 23.31 -13.07 9.88
CA LEU A 74 22.05 -12.44 10.27
C LEU A 74 22.23 -10.97 10.67
N GLU A 75 23.43 -10.60 11.13
CA GLU A 75 23.79 -9.21 11.40
C GLU A 75 24.19 -8.46 10.12
N ILE A 76 24.84 -9.16 9.18
CA ILE A 76 25.40 -8.57 7.96
C ILE A 76 24.35 -8.33 6.87
N ILE A 77 23.37 -9.24 6.72
CA ILE A 77 22.37 -9.17 5.65
C ILE A 77 21.63 -7.82 5.63
N PRO A 78 21.09 -7.31 6.76
CA PRO A 78 20.42 -6.01 6.77
C PRO A 78 21.33 -4.86 6.32
N GLU A 79 22.60 -4.86 6.75
CA GLU A 79 23.56 -3.82 6.38
C GLU A 79 23.87 -3.83 4.88
N VAL A 80 24.08 -5.01 4.30
CA VAL A 80 24.27 -5.18 2.84
C VAL A 80 23.04 -4.69 2.06
N VAL A 81 21.84 -4.94 2.55
CA VAL A 81 20.60 -4.49 1.89
C VAL A 81 20.42 -2.97 1.99
N THR A 82 20.66 -2.39 3.17
CA THR A 82 20.48 -0.97 3.43
C THR A 82 21.51 -0.12 2.69
N GLU A 83 22.79 -0.49 2.75
CA GLU A 83 23.87 0.28 2.14
C GLU A 83 24.15 -0.09 0.68
N GLY A 84 23.75 -1.31 0.26
CA GLY A 84 24.01 -1.84 -1.06
C GLY A 84 22.95 -1.51 -2.11
N GLU A 85 23.08 -2.16 -3.26
CA GLU A 85 22.16 -2.09 -4.40
C GLU A 85 21.37 -3.40 -4.53
N ILE A 86 20.04 -3.30 -4.60
CA ILE A 86 19.16 -4.45 -4.87
C ILE A 86 19.12 -4.69 -6.38
N GLN A 87 19.57 -5.87 -6.79
CA GLN A 87 19.66 -6.30 -8.17
C GLN A 87 18.46 -7.15 -8.52
N ILE A 88 17.69 -6.68 -9.50
CA ILE A 88 16.54 -7.41 -10.03
C ILE A 88 16.77 -7.75 -11.50
N THR A 89 16.28 -8.93 -11.90
CA THR A 89 16.24 -9.32 -13.30
C THR A 89 15.21 -8.48 -14.07
N ALA A 90 15.27 -8.54 -15.41
CA ALA A 90 14.27 -7.88 -16.25
C ALA A 90 12.85 -8.44 -16.05
N GLU A 91 12.73 -9.70 -15.65
CA GLU A 91 11.43 -10.33 -15.40
C GLU A 91 10.85 -9.87 -14.05
N GLN A 92 11.63 -9.98 -12.97
CA GLN A 92 11.26 -9.45 -11.65
C GLN A 92 10.88 -7.96 -11.74
N ARG A 93 11.64 -7.17 -12.51
CA ARG A 93 11.30 -5.76 -12.77
C ARG A 93 9.90 -5.57 -13.35
N ARG A 94 9.51 -6.39 -14.34
CA ARG A 94 8.18 -6.30 -14.95
C ARG A 94 7.10 -6.72 -13.97
N GLU A 95 7.29 -7.82 -13.25
CA GLU A 95 6.33 -8.33 -12.28
C GLU A 95 6.07 -7.31 -11.16
N MET A 96 7.13 -6.75 -10.58
CA MET A 96 7.02 -5.70 -9.56
C MET A 96 6.35 -4.44 -10.09
N GLN A 97 6.68 -4.01 -11.32
CA GLN A 97 6.04 -2.86 -11.96
C GLN A 97 4.54 -3.10 -12.16
N GLU A 98 4.13 -4.26 -12.64
CA GLU A 98 2.72 -4.60 -12.87
C GLU A 98 1.95 -4.63 -11.54
N GLN A 99 2.52 -5.27 -10.52
CA GLN A 99 1.92 -5.36 -9.19
C GLN A 99 1.73 -3.96 -8.57
N LYS A 100 2.79 -3.13 -8.56
CA LYS A 100 2.72 -1.76 -8.04
C LYS A 100 1.81 -0.87 -8.87
N ARG A 101 1.80 -1.01 -10.20
CA ARG A 101 0.86 -0.30 -11.08
C ARG A 101 -0.58 -0.58 -10.70
N LYS A 102 -0.94 -1.85 -10.50
CA LYS A 102 -2.28 -2.24 -10.06
C LYS A 102 -2.62 -1.67 -8.68
N GLN A 103 -1.68 -1.70 -7.74
CA GLN A 103 -1.86 -1.11 -6.41
C GLN A 103 -2.05 0.41 -6.50
N LEU A 104 -1.20 1.12 -7.24
CA LEU A 104 -1.29 2.56 -7.47
C LEU A 104 -2.63 2.98 -8.08
N ILE A 105 -3.08 2.27 -9.13
CA ILE A 105 -4.38 2.51 -9.75
C ILE A 105 -5.52 2.38 -8.72
N ASN A 106 -5.50 1.31 -7.91
CA ASN A 106 -6.52 1.10 -6.89
C ASN A 106 -6.46 2.17 -5.79
N THR A 107 -5.26 2.55 -5.33
CA THR A 107 -5.06 3.61 -4.34
C THR A 107 -5.63 4.93 -4.85
N ILE A 108 -5.31 5.31 -6.09
CA ILE A 108 -5.85 6.55 -6.68
C ILE A 108 -7.36 6.44 -6.84
N ALA A 109 -7.90 5.34 -7.39
CA ALA A 109 -9.34 5.18 -7.61
C ALA A 109 -10.16 5.24 -6.30
N ARG A 110 -9.63 4.69 -5.20
CA ARG A 110 -10.28 4.74 -3.88
C ARG A 110 -10.26 6.12 -3.24
N ASN A 111 -9.26 6.95 -3.55
CA ASN A 111 -9.09 8.24 -2.90
C ASN A 111 -9.52 9.43 -3.76
N ALA A 112 -9.60 9.26 -5.08
CA ALA A 112 -9.81 10.36 -6.02
C ALA A 112 -11.21 10.39 -6.62
N VAL A 113 -11.65 11.61 -6.93
CA VAL A 113 -12.95 11.89 -7.55
C VAL A 113 -12.83 12.86 -8.71
N ASN A 114 -13.89 12.92 -9.51
CA ASN A 114 -14.06 13.90 -10.57
C ASN A 114 -14.79 15.16 -10.03
N PRO A 115 -14.09 16.29 -9.82
CA PRO A 115 -14.72 17.51 -9.32
C PRO A 115 -15.73 18.16 -10.29
N GLN A 116 -15.78 17.72 -11.54
CA GLN A 116 -16.72 18.22 -12.55
C GLN A 116 -18.01 17.38 -12.64
N MET A 117 -18.05 16.21 -11.99
CA MET A 117 -19.18 15.27 -12.02
C MET A 117 -19.66 14.96 -10.61
N ASP A 118 -20.03 16.00 -9.85
CA ASP A 118 -20.58 15.87 -8.48
C ASP A 118 -19.69 15.00 -7.56
N ASN A 119 -18.36 15.13 -7.71
CA ASN A 119 -17.37 14.32 -6.99
C ASN A 119 -17.56 12.81 -7.16
N ALA A 120 -18.08 12.36 -8.31
CA ALA A 120 -18.17 10.94 -8.61
C ALA A 120 -16.78 10.28 -8.65
N PRO A 121 -16.65 9.04 -8.14
CA PRO A 121 -15.39 8.29 -8.18
C PRO A 121 -14.98 7.96 -9.61
N HIS A 122 -13.66 7.89 -9.85
CA HIS A 122 -13.13 7.39 -11.12
C HIS A 122 -13.01 5.86 -11.09
N PRO A 123 -13.54 5.13 -12.09
CA PRO A 123 -13.29 3.70 -12.21
C PRO A 123 -11.79 3.39 -12.34
N PRO A 124 -11.28 2.26 -11.83
CA PRO A 124 -9.87 1.87 -11.98
C PRO A 124 -9.36 1.90 -13.43
N GLU A 125 -10.16 1.38 -14.37
CA GLU A 125 -9.85 1.40 -15.81
C GLU A 125 -9.70 2.84 -16.35
N ARG A 126 -10.44 3.82 -15.80
CA ARG A 126 -10.32 5.22 -16.22
C ARG A 126 -8.98 5.83 -15.79
N ILE A 127 -8.51 5.47 -14.60
CA ILE A 127 -7.20 5.88 -14.06
C ILE A 127 -6.08 5.21 -14.84
N GLU A 128 -6.20 3.90 -15.09
CA GLU A 128 -5.23 3.14 -15.89
C GLU A 128 -4.99 3.77 -17.27
N ASN A 129 -6.06 3.98 -18.04
CA ASN A 129 -5.99 4.61 -19.35
C ASN A 129 -5.38 6.03 -19.30
N ALA A 130 -5.67 6.80 -18.24
CA ALA A 130 -5.14 8.14 -18.09
C ALA A 130 -3.64 8.15 -17.74
N LEU A 131 -3.17 7.19 -16.92
CA LEU A 131 -1.74 7.00 -16.64
C LEU A 131 -0.97 6.62 -17.91
N GLU A 132 -1.56 5.80 -18.79
CA GLU A 132 -0.97 5.47 -20.10
C GLU A 132 -0.88 6.68 -21.01
N GLU A 133 -1.94 7.48 -21.08
CA GLU A 133 -1.96 8.72 -21.88
C GLU A 133 -0.96 9.76 -21.36
N ALA A 134 -0.80 9.85 -20.04
CA ALA A 134 0.21 10.70 -19.41
C ALA A 134 1.65 10.18 -19.60
N GLY A 135 1.82 8.89 -19.93
CA GLY A 135 3.13 8.25 -20.04
C GLY A 135 3.78 7.95 -18.68
N PHE A 136 2.99 7.90 -17.61
CA PHE A 136 3.49 7.65 -16.26
C PHE A 136 4.05 6.23 -16.15
N THR A 137 5.28 6.10 -15.67
CA THR A 137 5.97 4.82 -15.51
C THR A 137 6.24 4.57 -14.03
N VAL A 138 5.72 3.45 -13.52
CA VAL A 138 5.88 3.06 -12.12
C VAL A 138 7.32 2.59 -11.87
N ASP A 139 7.91 3.08 -10.79
CA ASP A 139 9.19 2.59 -10.28
C ASP A 139 8.95 1.35 -9.37
N PRO A 140 9.54 0.19 -9.72
CA PRO A 140 9.43 -1.03 -8.91
C PRO A 140 10.17 -0.94 -7.56
N MET A 141 11.11 -0.01 -7.40
CA MET A 141 11.93 0.15 -6.21
C MET A 141 11.36 1.15 -5.20
N GLU A 142 10.30 1.86 -5.54
CA GLU A 142 9.65 2.84 -4.67
C GLU A 142 8.33 2.31 -4.08
N THR A 143 7.86 2.90 -2.98
CA THR A 143 6.52 2.58 -2.44
C THR A 143 5.44 3.04 -3.41
N VAL A 144 4.23 2.51 -3.28
CA VAL A 144 3.09 3.03 -4.05
C VAL A 144 2.78 4.44 -3.58
N GLU A 145 2.77 4.62 -2.26
CA GLU A 145 2.47 5.85 -1.54
C GLU A 145 3.35 7.02 -1.98
N SER A 146 4.67 6.80 -2.10
CA SER A 146 5.60 7.83 -2.57
C SER A 146 5.37 8.25 -4.02
N GLN A 147 4.75 7.40 -4.84
CA GLN A 147 4.48 7.64 -6.26
C GLN A 147 3.08 8.23 -6.51
N VAL A 148 2.20 8.25 -5.50
CA VAL A 148 0.81 8.71 -5.66
C VAL A 148 0.73 10.18 -6.07
N ASP A 149 1.51 11.05 -5.43
CA ASP A 149 1.44 12.48 -5.70
C ASP A 149 1.96 12.84 -7.10
N GLU A 150 3.06 12.21 -7.52
CA GLU A 150 3.60 12.37 -8.88
C GLU A 150 2.61 11.86 -9.93
N ALA A 151 2.04 10.67 -9.72
CA ALA A 151 1.02 10.12 -10.61
C ALA A 151 -0.22 11.04 -10.69
N LEU A 152 -0.65 11.64 -9.58
CA LEU A 152 -1.73 12.61 -9.57
C LEU A 152 -1.39 13.89 -10.35
N ASP A 153 -0.17 14.41 -10.20
CA ASP A 153 0.30 15.58 -10.93
C ASP A 153 0.25 15.36 -12.45
N ASP A 154 0.66 14.17 -12.90
CA ASP A 154 0.63 13.74 -14.30
C ASP A 154 -0.79 13.45 -14.82
N LEU A 155 -1.70 13.01 -13.95
CA LEU A 155 -3.10 12.77 -14.30
C LEU A 155 -3.91 14.06 -14.48
N ARG A 156 -3.64 15.12 -13.70
CA ARG A 156 -4.45 16.36 -13.71
C ARG A 156 -4.56 17.03 -15.09
N PRO A 157 -3.52 17.07 -15.95
CA PRO A 157 -3.64 17.55 -17.32
C PRO A 157 -4.52 16.69 -18.23
N VAL A 158 -4.64 15.39 -17.94
CA VAL A 158 -5.38 14.42 -18.76
C VAL A 158 -6.84 14.32 -18.31
N ILE A 159 -7.08 14.34 -17.00
CA ILE A 159 -8.40 14.19 -16.40
C ILE A 159 -8.64 15.15 -15.22
N PRO A 160 -9.87 15.65 -15.03
CA PRO A 160 -10.23 16.34 -13.80
C PRO A 160 -10.22 15.34 -12.63
N ILE A 161 -9.23 15.47 -11.75
CA ILE A 161 -9.03 14.58 -10.62
C ILE A 161 -8.52 15.34 -9.40
N ARG A 162 -9.02 14.99 -8.23
CA ARG A 162 -8.46 15.41 -6.94
C ARG A 162 -8.78 14.37 -5.87
N PHE A 163 -7.98 14.33 -4.82
CA PHE A 163 -8.35 13.63 -3.59
C PHE A 163 -9.40 14.41 -2.82
N GLU A 164 -10.33 13.68 -2.23
CA GLU A 164 -11.45 14.20 -1.47
C GLU A 164 -11.89 13.15 -0.46
N GLU A 165 -12.39 13.60 0.70
CA GLU A 165 -13.09 12.76 1.66
C GLU A 165 -14.56 13.14 1.69
N VAL A 166 -15.43 12.18 1.97
CA VAL A 166 -16.87 12.42 2.19
C VAL A 166 -17.25 12.02 3.60
N THR A 167 -18.19 12.75 4.18
CA THR A 167 -18.82 12.39 5.44
C THR A 167 -20.26 11.97 5.19
N ILE A 168 -20.64 10.77 5.60
CA ILE A 168 -21.98 10.22 5.40
C ILE A 168 -22.57 9.82 6.75
N ALA A 169 -23.79 10.30 7.01
CA ALA A 169 -24.64 9.77 8.08
C ALA A 169 -25.42 8.57 7.53
N VAL A 170 -25.45 7.48 8.29
CA VAL A 170 -26.21 6.27 7.98
C VAL A 170 -27.08 5.91 9.16
N GLN A 171 -28.37 5.70 8.91
CA GLN A 171 -29.33 5.17 9.88
C GLN A 171 -29.69 3.74 9.51
N ILE A 172 -29.47 2.82 10.46
CA ILE A 172 -29.68 1.39 10.30
C ILE A 172 -30.79 0.93 11.23
N PRO A 173 -31.87 0.31 10.73
CA PRO A 173 -32.94 -0.19 11.58
C PRO A 173 -32.47 -1.23 12.60
N ALA A 174 -33.15 -1.33 13.74
CA ALA A 174 -32.80 -2.20 14.86
C ALA A 174 -32.56 -3.67 14.47
N GLU A 175 -33.33 -4.17 13.49
CA GLU A 175 -33.22 -5.54 12.95
C GLU A 175 -31.82 -5.84 12.39
N TYR A 176 -31.11 -4.85 11.88
CA TYR A 176 -29.82 -4.99 11.17
C TYR A 176 -28.66 -4.28 11.87
N ALA A 177 -28.95 -3.42 12.85
CA ALA A 177 -27.97 -2.54 13.49
C ALA A 177 -26.73 -3.28 13.98
N GLY A 178 -26.89 -4.47 14.57
CA GLY A 178 -25.79 -5.28 15.08
C GLY A 178 -24.73 -5.64 14.03
N SER A 179 -25.15 -6.21 12.89
CA SER A 179 -24.23 -6.67 11.84
C SER A 179 -23.76 -5.54 10.93
N ALA A 180 -24.65 -4.62 10.58
CA ALA A 180 -24.35 -3.59 9.59
C ALA A 180 -23.47 -2.46 10.14
N GLN A 181 -23.61 -2.09 11.43
CA GLN A 181 -22.73 -1.06 12.04
C GLN A 181 -21.25 -1.47 12.01
N ALA A 182 -20.95 -2.77 12.12
CA ALA A 182 -19.59 -3.27 12.12
C ALA A 182 -18.95 -3.16 10.73
N GLN A 183 -19.76 -3.25 9.67
CA GLN A 183 -19.31 -3.04 8.30
C GLN A 183 -19.07 -1.55 8.02
N VAL A 184 -19.99 -0.68 8.45
CA VAL A 184 -19.86 0.78 8.30
C VAL A 184 -18.56 1.31 8.92
N ARG A 185 -18.17 0.82 10.10
CA ARG A 185 -16.94 1.25 10.78
C ARG A 185 -15.64 0.88 10.06
N GLN A 186 -15.68 -0.04 9.10
CA GLN A 186 -14.48 -0.45 8.37
C GLN A 186 -14.13 0.51 7.22
N PHE A 187 -15.03 1.43 6.85
CA PHE A 187 -14.82 2.33 5.72
C PHE A 187 -13.93 3.53 6.06
N GLY A 188 -13.91 3.98 7.31
CA GLY A 188 -13.12 5.13 7.72
C GLY A 188 -13.42 5.57 9.13
N ASP A 189 -13.13 6.84 9.42
CA ASP A 189 -13.22 7.41 10.76
C ASP A 189 -14.68 7.61 11.17
N LEU A 190 -15.08 6.95 12.27
CA LEU A 190 -16.38 7.16 12.89
C LEU A 190 -16.36 8.46 13.69
N GLU A 191 -16.93 9.50 13.11
CA GLU A 191 -17.04 10.84 13.71
C GLU A 191 -18.01 10.84 14.90
N ARG A 192 -19.17 10.17 14.72
CA ARG A 192 -20.24 10.09 15.72
C ARG A 192 -21.04 8.82 15.58
N GLU A 193 -21.64 8.39 16.68
CA GLU A 193 -22.67 7.36 16.67
C GLU A 193 -23.70 7.53 17.79
N GLU A 194 -24.92 7.07 17.54
CA GLU A 194 -26.00 7.08 18.52
C GLU A 194 -26.96 5.90 18.31
N TRP A 195 -27.35 5.26 19.41
CA TRP A 195 -28.48 4.33 19.43
C TRP A 195 -29.77 5.09 19.73
N GLN A 196 -30.73 4.94 18.85
CA GLN A 196 -32.04 5.58 18.98
C GLN A 196 -32.95 4.79 19.91
N PRO A 197 -33.99 5.42 20.50
CA PRO A 197 -34.92 4.75 21.40
C PRO A 197 -35.69 3.58 20.77
N ASP A 198 -35.85 3.57 19.45
CA ASP A 198 -36.47 2.49 18.68
C ASP A 198 -35.51 1.33 18.37
N GLY A 199 -34.26 1.42 18.84
CA GLY A 199 -33.20 0.45 18.64
C GLY A 199 -32.46 0.61 17.31
N SER A 200 -32.82 1.58 16.46
CA SER A 200 -32.01 1.92 15.29
C SER A 200 -30.66 2.52 15.70
N TRP A 201 -29.67 2.39 14.82
CA TRP A 201 -28.33 2.94 15.03
C TRP A 201 -28.05 3.99 13.98
N ILE A 202 -27.55 5.15 14.40
CA ILE A 202 -27.07 6.21 13.52
C ILE A 202 -25.56 6.29 13.67
N GLY A 203 -24.84 6.25 12.55
CA GLY A 203 -23.40 6.48 12.51
C GLY A 203 -23.06 7.57 11.50
N VAL A 204 -22.07 8.40 11.83
CA VAL A 204 -21.48 9.37 10.91
C VAL A 204 -20.05 8.95 10.66
N VAL A 205 -19.72 8.64 9.41
CA VAL A 205 -18.41 8.15 9.02
C VAL A 205 -17.80 9.06 7.96
N THR A 206 -16.52 9.41 8.12
CA THR A 206 -15.72 10.08 7.10
C THR A 206 -14.80 9.06 6.46
N PHE A 207 -14.74 9.05 5.12
CA PHE A 207 -13.86 8.14 4.39
C PHE A 207 -13.51 8.71 3.01
N PRO A 208 -12.52 8.12 2.30
CA PRO A 208 -12.14 8.57 0.96
C PRO A 208 -13.31 8.55 -0.02
N ALA A 209 -13.53 9.66 -0.73
CA ALA A 209 -14.69 9.86 -1.58
C ALA A 209 -14.78 8.85 -2.74
N GLY A 210 -13.64 8.29 -3.16
CA GLY A 210 -13.59 7.24 -4.19
C GLY A 210 -14.32 5.95 -3.78
N MET A 211 -14.50 5.70 -2.48
CA MET A 211 -15.17 4.51 -1.93
C MET A 211 -16.68 4.67 -1.77
N GLN A 212 -17.25 5.81 -2.17
CA GLN A 212 -18.65 6.14 -1.91
C GLN A 212 -19.65 5.11 -2.47
N ASN A 213 -19.41 4.59 -3.67
CA ASN A 213 -20.28 3.56 -4.26
C ASN A 213 -20.21 2.24 -3.49
N GLU A 214 -19.00 1.79 -3.13
CA GLU A 214 -18.77 0.58 -2.34
C GLU A 214 -19.45 0.69 -0.96
N PHE A 215 -19.39 1.88 -0.34
CA PHE A 215 -20.07 2.17 0.92
C PHE A 215 -21.59 1.98 0.81
N TYR A 216 -22.22 2.57 -0.21
CA TYR A 216 -23.66 2.42 -0.42
C TYR A 216 -24.07 0.97 -0.68
N ASP A 217 -23.29 0.23 -1.47
CA ASP A 217 -23.54 -1.18 -1.75
C ASP A 217 -23.50 -2.03 -0.47
N VAL A 218 -22.48 -1.85 0.37
CA VAL A 218 -22.34 -2.57 1.65
C VAL A 218 -23.46 -2.22 2.63
N VAL A 219 -23.79 -0.93 2.77
CA VAL A 219 -24.91 -0.49 3.62
C VAL A 219 -26.23 -1.11 3.14
N ASN A 220 -26.47 -1.13 1.83
CA ASN A 220 -27.67 -1.70 1.24
C ASN A 220 -27.75 -3.22 1.44
N GLU A 221 -26.66 -3.95 1.19
CA GLU A 221 -26.57 -5.40 1.40
C GLU A 221 -26.87 -5.78 2.86
N HIS A 222 -26.17 -5.15 3.79
CA HIS A 222 -26.25 -5.51 5.22
C HIS A 222 -27.51 -4.98 5.92
N SER A 223 -28.29 -4.11 5.27
CA SER A 223 -29.59 -3.63 5.76
C SER A 223 -30.78 -4.16 4.97
N SER A 224 -30.56 -5.00 3.96
CA SER A 224 -31.60 -5.39 2.98
C SER A 224 -32.30 -4.19 2.33
N GLY A 225 -31.55 -3.11 2.10
CA GLY A 225 -32.01 -1.84 1.54
C GLY A 225 -32.94 -1.02 2.42
N LYS A 226 -32.91 -1.28 3.74
CA LYS A 226 -33.72 -0.53 4.72
C LYS A 226 -32.95 0.55 5.46
N ALA A 227 -31.64 0.66 5.25
CA ALA A 227 -30.86 1.76 5.80
C ALA A 227 -31.10 3.05 5.01
N GLU A 228 -31.06 4.18 5.70
CA GLU A 228 -31.11 5.51 5.11
C GLU A 228 -29.72 6.15 5.19
N THR A 229 -29.31 6.87 4.15
CA THR A 229 -28.01 7.56 4.12
C THR A 229 -28.20 9.03 3.73
N GLU A 230 -27.38 9.90 4.32
CA GLU A 230 -27.37 11.33 4.06
C GLU A 230 -25.92 11.83 3.96
N LEU A 231 -25.59 12.50 2.85
CA LEU A 231 -24.29 13.15 2.67
C LEU A 231 -24.23 14.43 3.50
N ILE A 232 -23.25 14.52 4.40
CA ILE A 232 -23.00 15.68 5.24
C ILE A 232 -22.06 16.63 4.50
N LYS A 233 -22.52 17.86 4.25
CA LYS A 233 -21.77 18.85 3.45
C LYS A 233 -20.73 19.61 4.26
N ASP A 234 -21.01 19.84 5.54
CA ASP A 234 -20.13 20.57 6.46
C ASP A 234 -20.01 19.80 7.78
N LYS A 235 -18.79 19.39 8.15
CA LYS A 235 -18.53 18.66 9.41
C LYS A 235 -18.93 19.49 10.65
N ASP A 236 -18.97 20.81 10.54
CA ASP A 236 -19.43 21.71 11.62
C ASP A 236 -20.92 21.54 11.94
N ASP A 237 -21.74 21.04 11.01
CA ASP A 237 -23.16 20.74 11.26
C ASP A 237 -23.35 19.62 12.29
N LEU A 238 -22.33 18.78 12.46
CA LEU A 238 -22.33 17.74 13.49
C LEU A 238 -22.46 18.38 14.88
N GLN A 239 -21.85 19.54 15.15
CA GLN A 239 -21.84 20.13 16.49
C GLN A 239 -23.18 20.74 16.95
N THR A 240 -24.16 20.90 16.06
CA THR A 240 -25.31 21.79 16.30
C THR A 240 -26.64 21.08 16.60
N ARG A 241 -26.64 19.77 16.85
CA ARG A 241 -27.85 19.03 17.27
C ARG A 241 -27.59 18.09 18.43
#